data_AF-A0A935JFK4-F1
#
_entry.id   AF-A0A935JFK4-F1
#
_cell.length_a   1.000
_cell.length_b   1.000
_cell.length_c   1.000
_cell.angle_alpha   90.00
_cell.angle_beta   90.00
_cell.angle_gamma   90.00
#
_symmetry.space_group_name_H-M   'P 1'
#
loop_
_entity.id
_entity.type
_entity.pdbx_description
1 polymer ?
#
loop_
_entity_poly.entity_id
_entity_poly.type
_entity_poly.pdbx_seq_one_letter_code
_entity_poly.pdbx_strand_id
1 'polypeptide(L)'
;MNRVYLKNDTQNSFFGYELGYSDTLNSLLGTSYQKALYNGNITGTVWRSKGDGQLRKYDYSYDAAGRLLSALPNLPMALSTSRQV
;
A
#
# COMPACT_ATOMS: atom_id res chain seq x y z
N MET A 1 6.47 12.90 9.46
CA MET A 1 5.41 12.97 10.49
C MET A 1 4.15 12.21 10.07
N ASN A 2 3.60 12.38 8.87
CA ASN A 2 2.38 11.62 8.51
C ASN A 2 2.68 10.24 7.88
N ARG A 3 3.75 10.11 7.10
CA ARG A 3 4.16 8.83 6.48
C ARG A 3 4.46 7.73 7.51
N VAL A 4 4.97 8.10 8.69
CA VAL A 4 5.28 7.15 9.77
C VAL A 4 4.04 6.52 10.41
N TYR A 5 2.85 7.09 10.20
CA TYR A 5 1.59 6.49 10.67
C TYR A 5 1.33 5.11 10.05
N LEU A 6 1.89 4.85 8.87
CA LEU A 6 1.88 3.52 8.26
C LEU A 6 2.49 2.45 9.18
N LYS A 7 3.46 2.82 10.03
CA LYS A 7 4.06 1.95 11.06
C LYS A 7 3.28 1.88 12.38
N ASN A 8 2.06 2.42 12.41
CA ASN A 8 1.22 2.53 13.61
C ASN A 8 1.74 3.53 14.66
N ASP A 9 2.44 4.58 14.22
CA ASP A 9 2.84 5.69 15.10
C ASP A 9 1.66 6.65 15.34
N THR A 10 0.86 6.37 16.37
CA THR A 10 -0.43 7.01 16.65
C THR A 10 -0.36 8.33 17.40
N GLN A 11 0.82 8.78 17.84
CA GLN A 11 0.96 9.86 18.81
C GLN A 11 0.43 11.21 18.27
N ASN A 12 0.78 11.56 17.02
CA ASN A 12 0.40 12.85 16.40
C ASN A 12 -0.12 12.70 14.95
N SER A 13 -0.50 11.49 14.53
CA SER A 13 -0.86 11.21 13.14
C SER A 13 -2.29 10.69 13.00
N PHE A 14 -3.00 11.21 12.01
CA PHE A 14 -4.39 10.84 11.70
C PHE A 14 -4.52 10.07 10.39
N PHE A 15 -3.54 10.23 9.51
CA PHE A 15 -3.48 9.58 8.21
C PHE A 15 -2.02 9.47 7.76
N GLY A 16 -1.69 8.36 7.10
CA GLY A 16 -0.40 8.14 6.47
C GLY A 16 -0.56 7.38 5.18
N TYR A 17 0.24 7.73 4.19
CA TYR A 17 0.24 7.06 2.91
C TYR A 17 1.62 7.10 2.24
N GLU A 18 1.83 6.19 1.31
CA GLU A 18 2.98 6.13 0.43
C GLU A 18 2.55 5.67 -0.96
N LEU A 19 3.12 6.30 -1.99
CA LEU A 19 2.95 5.95 -3.39
C LEU A 19 4.24 5.30 -3.88
N GLY A 20 4.12 4.15 -4.53
CA GLY A 20 5.23 3.53 -5.25
C GLY A 20 5.28 4.01 -6.69
N TYR A 21 6.47 4.13 -7.25
CA TYR A 21 6.69 4.45 -8.67
C TYR A 21 7.67 3.46 -9.30
N SER A 22 8.97 3.74 -9.18
CA SER A 22 10.08 2.93 -9.71
C SER A 22 10.58 1.86 -8.76
N ASP A 23 10.16 1.90 -7.48
CA ASP A 23 10.59 0.94 -6.48
C ASP A 23 9.52 -0.13 -6.30
N THR A 24 9.95 -1.39 -6.31
CA THR A 24 9.06 -2.51 -5.98
C THR A 24 8.93 -2.73 -4.48
N LEU A 25 9.76 -2.10 -3.64
CA LEU A 25 9.73 -2.25 -2.18
C LEU A 25 9.27 -0.96 -1.52
N ASN A 26 8.24 -1.05 -0.69
CA ASN A 26 7.89 0.01 0.26
C ASN A 26 8.93 0.02 1.38
N SER A 27 9.79 1.04 1.39
CA SER A 27 10.93 1.12 2.32
C SER A 27 10.51 1.21 3.80
N LEU A 28 9.26 1.58 4.10
CA LEU A 28 8.79 1.71 5.47
C LEU A 28 8.15 0.44 6.01
N LEU A 29 7.47 -0.33 5.17
CA LEU A 29 6.65 -1.47 5.59
C LEU A 29 7.23 -2.82 5.15
N GLY A 30 8.25 -2.82 4.29
CA GLY A 30 8.82 -4.04 3.73
C GLY A 30 7.85 -4.79 2.80
N THR A 31 6.73 -4.17 2.41
CA THR A 31 5.77 -4.74 1.47
C THR A 31 6.14 -4.39 0.04
N SER A 32 5.89 -5.30 -0.89
CA SER A 32 6.25 -5.08 -2.30
C SER A 32 5.07 -4.65 -3.15
N TYR A 33 5.29 -3.71 -4.07
CA TYR A 33 4.43 -3.43 -5.21
C TYR A 33 4.71 -4.41 -6.35
N GLN A 34 3.71 -4.65 -7.20
CA GLN A 34 3.82 -5.70 -8.23
C GLN A 34 4.84 -5.36 -9.35
N LYS A 35 5.03 -4.08 -9.70
CA LYS A 35 5.86 -3.70 -10.84
C LYS A 35 6.45 -2.30 -10.71
N ALA A 36 7.77 -2.16 -10.88
CA ALA A 36 8.38 -0.84 -11.05
C ALA A 36 7.92 -0.16 -12.36
N LEU A 37 7.47 1.08 -12.26
CA LEU A 37 7.05 1.93 -13.38
C LEU A 37 7.98 3.14 -13.49
N TYR A 38 8.90 3.09 -14.46
CA TYR A 38 9.90 4.15 -14.71
C TYR A 38 9.38 5.31 -15.56
N ASN A 39 8.13 5.23 -16.02
CA ASN A 39 7.48 6.25 -16.83
C ASN A 39 6.68 7.28 -16.00
N GLY A 40 6.85 7.27 -14.67
CA GLY A 40 6.16 8.19 -13.76
C GLY A 40 4.76 7.75 -13.33
N ASN A 41 4.27 6.61 -13.82
CA ASN A 41 3.03 6.02 -13.32
C ASN A 41 3.22 5.48 -11.89
N ILE A 42 2.14 5.52 -11.10
CA ILE A 42 2.13 5.01 -9.73
C ILE A 42 1.95 3.50 -9.79
N THR A 43 2.86 2.70 -9.24
CA THR A 43 2.66 1.24 -9.18
C THR A 43 1.64 0.82 -8.14
N GLY A 44 1.44 1.62 -7.09
CA GLY A 44 0.49 1.30 -6.05
C GLY A 44 0.53 2.30 -4.90
N THR A 45 -0.40 2.14 -3.98
CA THR A 45 -0.56 2.98 -2.80
C THR A 45 -0.69 2.12 -1.57
N VAL A 46 -0.02 2.51 -0.48
CA VAL A 46 -0.31 2.01 0.86
C VAL A 46 -0.83 3.16 1.71
N TRP A 47 -1.88 2.93 2.49
CA TRP A 47 -2.46 3.95 3.35
C TRP A 47 -3.06 3.39 4.64
N ARG A 48 -3.19 4.25 5.65
CA ARG A 48 -3.86 3.97 6.92
C ARG A 48 -4.50 5.25 7.44
N SER A 49 -5.68 5.13 8.03
CA SER A 49 -6.39 6.24 8.70
C SER A 49 -6.68 5.92 10.16
N LYS A 50 -6.83 6.95 11.00
CA LYS A 50 -7.17 6.79 12.43
C LYS A 50 -8.56 6.22 12.69
N GLY A 51 -9.48 6.35 11.73
CA GLY A 51 -10.86 5.88 11.90
C GLY A 51 -10.94 4.39 12.21
N ASP A 52 -10.24 3.56 11.44
CA ASP A 52 -10.23 2.09 11.62
C ASP A 52 -8.84 1.50 11.90
N GLY A 53 -7.77 2.29 11.78
CA GLY A 53 -6.39 1.84 12.01
C GLY A 53 -5.92 0.74 11.06
N GLN A 54 -6.68 0.37 10.03
CA GLN A 54 -6.32 -0.72 9.16
C GLN A 54 -5.36 -0.26 8.06
N LEU A 55 -4.28 -1.01 7.88
CA LEU A 55 -3.35 -0.81 6.79
C LEU A 55 -3.97 -1.35 5.50
N ARG A 56 -3.96 -0.56 4.43
CA ARG A 56 -4.55 -0.90 3.14
C ARG A 56 -3.54 -0.69 2.04
N LYS A 57 -3.59 -1.54 1.01
CA LYS A 57 -2.74 -1.43 -0.16
C LYS A 57 -3.50 -1.76 -1.43
N TYR A 58 -3.24 -0.97 -2.47
CA TYR A 58 -3.63 -1.25 -3.84
C TYR A 58 -2.41 -1.28 -4.74
N ASP A 59 -2.37 -2.24 -5.66
CA ASP A 59 -1.49 -2.21 -6.82
C ASP A 59 -2.28 -1.76 -8.05
N TYR A 60 -1.69 -0.87 -8.85
CA TYR A 60 -2.32 -0.33 -10.04
C TYR A 60 -1.80 -1.00 -11.31
N SER A 61 -2.71 -1.20 -12.27
CA SER A 61 -2.34 -1.65 -13.61
C SER A 61 -2.80 -0.63 -14.66
N TYR A 62 -2.10 -0.62 -15.79
CA TYR A 62 -2.29 0.35 -16.85
C TYR A 62 -2.35 -0.35 -18.20
N ASP A 63 -3.06 0.25 -19.14
CA ASP A 63 -2.93 -0.12 -20.54
C ASP A 63 -1.62 0.41 -21.14
N ALA A 64 -1.36 0.06 -22.40
CA ALA A 64 -0.14 0.48 -23.10
C ALA A 64 -0.04 2.00 -23.30
N ALA A 65 -1.16 2.74 -23.22
CA ALA A 65 -1.18 4.20 -23.32
C ALA A 65 -1.00 4.90 -21.95
N GLY A 66 -0.87 4.13 -20.86
CA GLY A 66 -0.66 4.66 -19.51
C GLY A 66 -1.95 5.07 -18.79
N ARG A 67 -3.13 4.63 -19.25
CA ARG A 67 -4.41 4.87 -18.55
C ARG A 67 -4.65 3.78 -17.52
N LEU A 68 -5.22 4.15 -16.36
CA LEU A 68 -5.51 3.23 -15.26
C LEU A 68 -6.55 2.19 -15.70
N LEU A 69 -6.23 0.91 -15.53
CA LEU A 69 -7.14 -0.22 -15.80
C LEU A 69 -7.74 -0.79 -14.52
N SER A 70 -6.92 -0.96 -13.48
CA SER A 70 -7.39 -1.55 -12.22
C SER A 70 -6.63 -1.06 -11.00
N ALA A 71 -7.30 -1.22 -9.85
CA ALA A 71 -6.73 -1.11 -8.52
C ALA A 71 -7.02 -2.41 -7.76
N LEU A 72 -6.00 -3.25 -7.61
CA LEU A 72 -6.14 -4.57 -7.00
C LEU A 72 -5.68 -4.52 -5.54
N PRO A 73 -6.52 -4.93 -4.56
CA PRO A 73 -6.11 -4.98 -3.17
C PRO A 73 -5.01 -6.02 -2.99
N ASN A 74 -3.91 -5.67 -2.33
CA ASN A 74 -2.81 -6.60 -2.08
C ASN A 74 -2.13 -6.30 -0.75
N LEU A 75 -2.47 -7.07 0.29
CA LEU A 75 -1.75 -7.10 1.55
C LEU A 75 -1.41 -8.55 1.88
N PRO A 76 -0.25 -8.86 2.48
CA PRO A 76 -0.13 -10.08 3.24
C PRO A 76 -0.94 -9.91 4.53
N MET A 77 -2.24 -10.25 4.52
CA MET A 77 -3.01 -10.55 5.73
C MET A 77 -4.35 -11.18 5.36
N ALA A 78 -4.35 -12.50 5.17
CA ALA A 78 -5.33 -13.28 5.90
C ALA A 78 -4.63 -13.65 7.22
N LEU A 79 -5.21 -13.27 8.36
CA LEU A 79 -5.01 -14.07 9.55
C LEU A 79 -5.25 -15.52 9.14
N SER A 80 -4.32 -16.42 9.50
CA SER A 80 -4.66 -17.83 9.60
C SER A 80 -5.84 -17.91 10.57
N THR A 81 -7.05 -18.11 10.05
CA THR A 81 -8.16 -18.57 10.87
C THR A 81 -7.81 -20.01 11.21
N SER A 82 -7.01 -20.22 12.26
CA SER A 82 -6.98 -21.47 12.98
C SER A 82 -8.37 -21.65 13.57
N ARG A 83 -9.27 -22.32 12.83
CA ARG A 83 -10.33 -23.08 13.47
C ARG A 83 -9.66 -24.31 14.05
N GLN A 84 -9.24 -24.20 15.31
CA GLN A 84 -9.15 -25.36 16.17
C GLN A 84 -10.58 -25.93 16.25
N VAL A 85 -10.78 -27.07 15.61
CA VAL A 85 -11.79 -28.06 16.00
C VAL A 85 -11.07 -29.40 16.02
#